data_AF-A0A970RG31-F1
#
_entry.id   AF-A0A970RG31-F1
#
_cell.length_a   1.000
_cell.length_b   1.000
_cell.length_c   1.000
_cell.angle_alpha   90.00
_cell.angle_beta   90.00
_cell.angle_gamma   90.00
#
_symmetry.space_group_name_H-M   'P 1'
#
loop_
_entity.id
_entity.type
_entity.pdbx_description
1 polymer ?
#
loop_
_entity_poly.entity_id
_entity_poly.type
_entity_poly.pdbx_seq_one_letter_code
_entity_poly.pdbx_strand_id
1 'polypeptide(L)' 'VLENGQKLPLEVKVGDRIIFSKYAGTEVKLDGDEYVIFSERDVLAIIEK' A
#
# COMPACT_ATOMS: atom_id res chain seq x y z
N VAL A 1 1.11 13.32 8.42
CA VAL A 1 0.38 14.60 8.30
C VAL A 1 1.43 15.67 8.34
N LEU A 2 1.44 16.56 7.34
CA LEU A 2 2.40 17.66 7.27
C LEU A 2 2.05 18.71 8.33
N GLU A 3 3.03 19.52 8.73
CA GLU A 3 2.85 20.56 9.77
C GLU A 3 1.76 21.59 9.41
N ASN A 4 1.43 21.70 8.12
CA ASN A 4 0.35 22.56 7.59
C ASN A 4 -1.04 21.90 7.58
N GLY A 5 -1.21 20.73 8.21
CA GLY A 5 -2.47 19.99 8.27
C GLY A 5 -2.84 19.22 6.99
N GLN A 6 -1.97 19.24 5.97
CA GLN A 6 -2.21 18.48 4.74
C GLN A 6 -1.83 17.00 4.93
N LYS A 7 -2.57 16.13 4.24
CA LYS A 7 -2.21 14.72 4.14
C LYS A 7 -0.99 14.59 3.23
N LEU A 8 0.01 13.83 3.68
CA LEU A 8 1.11 13.43 2.82
C LEU A 8 0.53 12.46 1.79
N PRO A 9 0.68 12.72 0.47
CA PRO A 9 0.30 11.74 -0.55
C PRO A 9 1.07 10.44 -0.36
N LEU A 10 0.44 9.33 -0.75
CA LEU A 10 1.13 8.05 -0.82
C LEU A 10 2.18 8.11 -1.94
N GLU A 11 3.31 7.45 -1.72
CA GLU A 11 4.38 7.27 -2.71
C GLU A 11 3.98 6.24 -3.78
N VAL A 12 3.01 5.37 -3.48
CA VAL A 12 2.46 4.37 -4.40
C VAL A 12 1.21 4.88 -5.13
N LYS A 13 1.06 4.49 -6.39
CA LYS A 13 -0.14 4.76 -7.21
C LYS A 13 -0.77 3.47 -7.74
N VAL A 14 -2.05 3.57 -8.14
CA VAL A 14 -2.78 2.46 -8.74
C VAL A 14 -2.03 1.97 -9.99
N GLY A 15 -1.80 0.66 -10.05
CA GLY A 15 -1.07 0.01 -11.15
C GLY A 15 0.41 -0.24 -10.87
N ASP A 16 0.97 0.34 -9.80
CA ASP A 16 2.35 0.03 -9.39
C ASP A 16 2.47 -1.44 -8.97
N ARG A 17 3.58 -2.06 -9.37
CA ARG A 17 4.00 -3.37 -8.85
C ARG A 17 4.95 -3.12 -7.71
N ILE A 18 4.67 -3.74 -6.56
CA ILE A 18 5.43 -3.47 -5.34
C ILE A 18 5.93 -4.76 -4.69
N ILE A 19 6.98 -4.63 -3.91
CA ILE A 19 7.44 -5.64 -2.95
C ILE A 19 7.00 -5.15 -1.57
N PHE A 20 6.33 -6.01 -0.82
CA PHE A 20 5.94 -5.74 0.56
C PHE A 20 6.44 -6.87 1.47
N SER A 21 6.48 -6.61 2.78
CA SER A 21 6.90 -7.61 3.77
C SER A 21 5.94 -8.81 3.77
N LYS A 22 6.48 -10.03 3.64
CA LYS A 22 5.69 -11.28 3.49
C LYS A 22 4.59 -11.50 4.53
N TYR A 23 4.78 -11.01 5.75
CA TYR A 23 3.84 -11.18 6.86
C TYR A 23 3.09 -9.89 7.22
N ALA A 24 3.19 -8.86 6.39
CA ALA A 24 2.46 -7.62 6.58
C ALA A 24 1.09 -7.65 5.88
N GLY A 25 0.17 -6.86 6.43
CA GLY A 25 -1.16 -6.68 5.90
C GLY A 25 -2.24 -7.53 6.56
N THR A 26 -3.48 -7.28 6.17
CA THR A 26 -4.69 -7.97 6.62
C THR A 26 -5.49 -8.36 5.39
N GLU A 27 -5.87 -9.63 5.32
CA GLU A 27 -6.72 -10.16 4.26
C GLU A 27 -8.17 -9.70 4.47
N VAL A 28 -8.79 -9.18 3.42
CA VAL A 28 -10.15 -8.67 3.42
C VAL A 28 -10.87 -9.17 2.17
N LYS A 29 -12.12 -9.60 2.33
CA LYS A 29 -13.00 -9.96 1.22
C LYS A 29 -13.96 -8.82 0.95
N LEU A 30 -14.03 -8.36 -0.29
CA LEU A 30 -14.96 -7.32 -0.72
C LEU A 30 -15.53 -7.71 -2.09
N ASP A 31 -16.85 -7.69 -2.23
CA ASP A 31 -17.56 -7.99 -3.48
C ASP A 31 -17.19 -9.34 -4.14
N GLY A 32 -16.73 -10.30 -3.33
CA GLY A 32 -16.32 -11.64 -3.79
C GLY A 32 -14.83 -11.78 -4.10
N ASP A 33 -14.09 -10.67 -4.15
CA ASP A 33 -12.65 -10.64 -4.39
C ASP A 33 -11.87 -10.61 -3.07
N GLU A 34 -10.67 -11.22 -3.10
CA GLU A 34 -9.73 -11.23 -1.99
C GLU A 34 -8.70 -10.12 -2.17
N TYR A 35 -8.57 -9.27 -1.15
CA TYR A 35 -7.63 -8.15 -1.10
C TYR A 35 -6.73 -8.28 0.13
N VAL A 36 -5.55 -7.68 0.04
CA VAL A 36 -4.65 -7.50 1.19
C VAL A 36 -4.46 -6.01 1.41
N ILE A 37 -4.83 -5.55 2.60
CA ILE A 37 -4.64 -4.16 3.02
C ILE A 37 -3.39 -4.09 3.90
N PHE A 38 -2.43 -3.25 3.57
CA PHE A 38 -1.24 -2.99 4.39
C PHE A 38 -0.99 -1.49 4.52
N SER A 39 -0.19 -1.12 5.52
CA SER A 39 0.28 0.25 5.67
C SER A 39 1.38 0.52 4.63
N GLU A 40 1.46 1.74 4.12
CA GLU A 40 2.53 2.15 3.20
C GLU A 40 3.94 1.84 3.71
N ARG A 41 4.14 1.92 5.03
CA ARG A 41 5.40 1.57 5.70
C ARG A 41 5.86 0.12 5.48
N ASP A 42 4.95 -0.77 5.09
CA ASP A 42 5.26 -2.18 4.81
C ASP A 42 5.72 -2.42 3.36
N VAL A 43 5.62 -1.39 2.51
CA VAL A 43 6.11 -1.40 1.12
C VAL A 43 7.63 -1.20 1.12
N LEU A 44 8.36 -2.19 0.60
CA LEU A 44 9.81 -2.22 0.56
C LEU A 44 10.39 -1.60 -0.71
N ALA A 45 9.69 -1.76 -1.84
CA ALA A 45 10.12 -1.22 -3.14
C ALA A 45 8.96 -1.15 -4.14
N ILE A 46 9.07 -0.23 -5.11
CA ILE A 46 8.27 -0.20 -6.34
C ILE A 46 9.14 -0.78 -7.47
N ILE A 47 8.60 -1.73 -8.25
CA ILE A 47 9.31 -2.39 -9.35
C ILE A 47 8.85 -1.78 -10.67
N GLU A 48 9.80 -1.26 -11.45
CA GLU A 48 9.59 -0.91 -12.87
C GLU A 48 10.12 -2.04 -13.78
N LYS A 49 9.56 -2.13 -14.98
CA LYS A 49 9.91 -3.18 -15.96
C LYS A 49 11.17 -2.82 -16.74
#